data_AF-A0A377XEZ1-F1
#
_entry.id   AF-A0A377XEZ1-F1
#
_cell.length_a   1.000
_cell.length_b   1.000
_cell.length_c   1.000
_cell.angle_alpha   90.00
_cell.angle_beta   90.00
_cell.angle_gamma   90.00
#
_symmetry.space_group_name_H-M   'P 1'
#
loop_
_entity.id
_entity.type
_entity.pdbx_description
1 polymer ?
#
loop_
_entity_poly.entity_id
_entity_poly.type
_entity_poly.pdbx_seq_one_letter_code
_entity_poly.pdbx_strand_id
1 'polypeptide(L)' 'MPFLTTHTFRHLRLTHLARAGWKLHEIATYAGHRDLRTTQIYIHLSGTDLAARMAMTVAETDRKIAAIMFGPERENDRQA' A
#
# COMPACT_ATOMS: atom_id res chain seq x y z
N MET A 1 -29.75 -2.98 12.88
CA MET A 1 -29.29 -3.63 11.63
C MET A 1 -29.00 -2.54 10.61
N PRO A 2 -27.78 -2.36 10.11
CA PRO A 2 -27.54 -1.39 9.05
C PRO A 2 -28.22 -1.87 7.77
N PHE A 3 -29.10 -1.04 7.20
CA PHE A 3 -29.78 -1.36 5.94
C PHE A 3 -28.83 -1.18 4.76
N LEU A 4 -28.86 -2.11 3.81
CA LEU A 4 -28.15 -1.96 2.55
C LEU A 4 -28.80 -0.84 1.74
N THR A 5 -28.02 0.18 1.41
CA THR A 5 -28.46 1.32 0.60
C THR A 5 -27.52 1.50 -0.59
N THR A 6 -27.90 2.35 -1.54
CA THR A 6 -27.03 2.78 -2.64
C THR A 6 -25.72 3.39 -2.14
N HIS A 7 -25.76 4.09 -1.00
CA HIS A 7 -24.57 4.63 -0.34
C HIS A 7 -23.64 3.52 0.17
N THR A 8 -24.16 2.37 0.62
CA THR A 8 -23.34 1.23 1.06
C THR A 8 -22.42 0.74 -0.08
N PHE A 9 -22.97 0.53 -1.27
CA PHE A 9 -22.17 0.10 -2.44
C PHE A 9 -21.14 1.15 -2.86
N ARG A 10 -21.54 2.42 -2.86
CA ARG A 10 -20.61 3.53 -3.13
C ARG A 10 -19.46 3.51 -2.13
N HIS A 11 -19.74 3.37 -0.83
CA HIS A 11 -18.71 3.32 0.19
C HIS A 11 -17.78 2.11 0.07
N LEU A 12 -18.32 0.94 -0.27
CA LEU A 12 -17.52 -0.26 -0.53
C LEU A 12 -16.58 -0.06 -1.72
N ARG A 13 -17.08 0.49 -2.83
CA ARG A 13 -16.27 0.76 -4.01
C ARG A 13 -15.13 1.75 -3.71
N LEU A 14 -15.42 2.87 -3.06
CA LEU A 14 -14.41 3.88 -2.74
C LEU A 14 -13.40 3.36 -1.70
N THR A 15 -13.84 2.56 -0.72
CA THR A 15 -12.95 1.85 0.22
C THR A 15 -11.99 0.93 -0.52
N HIS A 16 -12.49 0.19 -1.50
CA HIS A 16 -11.67 -0.73 -2.29
C HIS A 16 -10.63 0.02 -3.13
N LEU A 17 -10.98 1.16 -3.73
CA LEU A 17 -10.03 2.00 -4.47
C LEU A 17 -8.94 2.58 -3.54
N ALA A 18 -9.33 3.03 -2.35
CA ALA A 18 -8.37 3.52 -1.35
C ALA A 18 -7.36 2.46 -0.94
N ARG A 19 -7.83 1.23 -0.68
CA ARG A 19 -6.97 0.07 -0.38
C ARG A 19 -6.10 -0.35 -1.55
N ALA A 20 -6.53 -0.12 -2.79
CA ALA A 20 -5.69 -0.36 -3.96
C ALA A 20 -4.56 0.69 -4.11
N GLY A 21 -4.51 1.71 -3.26
CA GLY A 21 -3.48 2.74 -3.25
C GLY A 21 -3.83 3.98 -4.08
N TRP A 22 -5.10 4.16 -4.46
CA TRP A 22 -5.52 5.37 -5.17
C TRP A 22 -5.36 6.60 -4.28
N LYS A 23 -4.96 7.71 -4.89
CA LYS A 23 -4.83 9.00 -4.20
C LYS A 23 -6.20 9.61 -3.95
N LEU A 24 -6.28 10.42 -2.90
CA LEU A 24 -7.54 11.04 -2.45
C LEU A 24 -8.29 11.81 -3.56
N HIS A 25 -7.56 12.58 -4.36
CA HIS A 25 -8.15 13.36 -5.44
C HIS A 25 -8.70 12.46 -6.56
N GLU A 26 -8.05 11.33 -6.86
CA GLU A 26 -8.53 10.37 -7.86
C GLU A 26 -9.85 9.74 -7.40
N ILE A 27 -9.95 9.38 -6.12
CA ILE A 27 -11.17 8.86 -5.51
C ILE A 27 -12.29 9.93 -5.55
N ALA A 28 -11.96 11.18 -5.24
CA ALA A 28 -12.92 12.28 -5.27
C ALA A 28 -13.43 12.57 -6.69
N THR A 29 -12.54 12.61 -7.67
CA THR A 29 -12.88 12.78 -9.08
C THR A 29 -13.75 11.63 -9.58
N TYR A 30 -13.39 10.38 -9.27
CA TYR A 30 -14.19 9.20 -9.61
C TYR A 30 -15.59 9.26 -8.99
N ALA A 31 -15.69 9.76 -7.76
CA ALA A 31 -16.96 9.94 -7.07
C ALA A 31 -17.75 11.18 -7.56
N GLY A 32 -17.15 12.08 -8.35
CA GLY A 32 -17.77 13.36 -8.72
C GLY A 32 -17.92 14.32 -7.53
N HIS A 33 -17.09 14.16 -6.48
CA HIS A 33 -17.11 15.05 -5.33
C HIS A 33 -16.42 16.37 -5.67
N ARG A 34 -17.18 17.47 -5.58
CA ARG A 34 -16.63 18.83 -5.72
C ARG A 34 -15.86 19.27 -4.46
N ASP A 35 -16.13 18.63 -3.34
CA ASP A 35 -15.53 18.89 -2.04
C ASP A 35 -14.91 17.62 -1.47
N LEU A 36 -13.66 17.70 -1.03
CA LEU A 36 -12.90 16.56 -0.51
C LEU A 36 -13.37 16.12 0.87
N ARG A 37 -14.14 16.92 1.61
CA ARG A 37 -14.55 16.62 3.00
C ARG A 37 -15.14 15.23 3.16
N THR A 38 -15.99 14.81 2.22
CA THR A 38 -16.64 13.49 2.22
C THR A 38 -15.73 12.35 1.76
N THR A 39 -14.60 12.66 1.11
CA THR A 39 -13.62 11.68 0.64
C THR A 39 -12.50 11.45 1.67
N GLN A 40 -12.27 12.39 2.60
CA GLN A 40 -11.17 12.32 3.59
C GLN A 40 -11.16 11.02 4.42
N ILE A 41 -12.32 10.41 4.64
CA ILE A 41 -12.46 9.13 5.34
C ILE A 41 -11.62 8.01 4.72
N TYR A 42 -11.24 8.14 3.44
CA TYR A 42 -10.45 7.16 2.70
C TYR A 42 -8.93 7.35 2.80
N ILE A 43 -8.45 8.49 3.33
CA ILE A 43 -7.00 8.79 3.46
C ILE A 43 -6.30 7.73 4.30
N HIS A 44 -6.89 7.39 5.46
CA HIS A 44 -6.29 6.43 6.39
C HIS A 44 -6.09 5.05 5.75
N LEU A 45 -6.99 4.64 4.86
CA LEU A 45 -6.93 3.36 4.18
C LEU A 45 -5.79 3.33 3.15
N SER A 46 -5.62 4.41 2.40
CA SER A 46 -4.50 4.59 1.46
C SER A 46 -3.16 4.65 2.20
N GLY A 47 -3.10 5.34 3.35
CA GLY A 47 -1.90 5.45 4.17
C GLY A 47 -1.42 4.12 4.75
N THR A 48 -2.35 3.31 5.27
CA THR A 48 -2.00 1.98 5.81
C THR A 48 -1.48 1.04 4.72
N ASP A 49 -2.10 1.04 3.53
CA ASP A 49 -1.62 0.21 2.41
C ASP A 49 -0.25 0.68 1.91
N LEU A 50 -0.03 2.00 1.82
CA LEU A 50 1.27 2.56 1.46
C LEU A 50 2.36 2.16 2.47
N ALA A 51 2.09 2.29 3.76
CA ALA A 51 3.02 1.90 4.81
C ALA A 51 3.39 0.41 4.72
N ALA A 52 2.41 -0.46 4.46
CA ALA A 52 2.66 -1.89 4.26
C ALA A 52 3.56 -2.16 3.04
N ARG A 53 3.30 -1.50 1.89
CA ARG A 53 4.15 -1.61 0.69
C ARG A 53 5.57 -1.11 0.92
N MET A 54 5.73 -0.03 1.69
CA MET A 54 7.05 0.50 2.06
C MET A 54 7.80 -0.49 2.94
N ALA A 55 7.15 -1.06 3.97
CA ALA A 55 7.76 -2.06 4.85
C ALA A 55 8.25 -3.29 4.06
N MET A 56 7.46 -3.78 3.11
CA MET A 56 7.85 -4.90 2.23
C MET A 56 9.08 -4.56 1.38
N THR A 57 9.13 -3.34 0.84
CA THR A 57 10.24 -2.89 -0.01
C THR A 57 11.53 -2.72 0.80
N VAL A 58 11.42 -2.20 2.03
CA VAL A 58 12.56 -2.08 2.96
C VAL A 58 13.09 -3.47 3.33
N ALA A 59 12.22 -4.41 3.72
CA ALA A 59 12.63 -5.77 4.05
C ALA A 59 13.34 -6.47 2.88
N GLU A 60 12.85 -6.28 1.65
CA GLU A 60 13.51 -6.81 0.45
C GLU A 60 14.90 -6.20 0.22
N THR A 61 15.03 -4.90 0.47
CA THR A 61 16.31 -4.19 0.33
C THR A 61 17.31 -4.67 1.38
N ASP A 62 16.89 -4.82 2.63
CA ASP A 62 17.71 -5.35 3.72
C ASP A 62 18.22 -6.76 3.40
N ARG A 63 17.37 -7.64 2.84
CA ARG A 63 17.79 -8.98 2.37
C ARG A 63 18.89 -8.91 1.32
N LYS A 64 18.78 -8.00 0.35
CA LYS A 64 19.79 -7.82 -0.70
C LYS A 64 21.10 -7.29 -0.14
N ILE A 65 21.04 -6.30 0.76
CA ILE A 65 22.22 -5.74 1.42
C ILE A 65 22.93 -6.83 2.25
N ALA A 66 22.19 -7.62 3.03
CA ALA A 66 22.75 -8.71 3.80
C ALA A 66 23.42 -9.76 2.90
N ALA A 67 22.81 -10.11 1.76
CA ALA A 67 23.42 -11.05 0.81
C ALA A 67 24.71 -10.52 0.17
N ILE A 68 24.82 -9.21 -0.04
CA ILE A 68 26.05 -8.57 -0.57
C ILE A 68 27.13 -8.52 0.51
N MET A 69 26.75 -8.15 1.73
CA MET A 69 27.69 -7.95 2.85
C MET A 69 28.17 -9.27 3.48
N PHE A 70 27.31 -10.28 3.50
CA PHE A 70 27.53 -11.59 4.12
C PHE A 70 27.41 -12.75 3.13
N GLY A 71 27.59 -12.48 1.83
CA GLY A 71 27.62 -13.51 0.80
C GLY A 71 28.69 -14.57 1.11
N PRO A 72 28.50 -15.83 0.64
CA PRO A 72 29.36 -16.93 1.05
C PRO A 72 30.82 -16.61 0.75
N GLU A 73 31.65 -16.62 1.80
CA GLU A 73 33.11 -16.62 1.74
C GLU A 73 33.55 -17.52 0.58
N ARG A 74 34.39 -16.97 -0.30
CA ARG A 74 34.95 -17.67 -1.45
C ARG A 74 35.70 -18.90 -0.93
N GLU A 75 35.08 -20.06 -1.06
CA GLU A 75 35.71 -21.37 -0.91
C GLU A 75 36.72 -21.56 -2.05
N ASN A 76 37.89 -20.90 -1.96
CA ASN A 76 38.96 -21.04 -2.94
C ASN A 76 40.38 -21.03 -2.33
N ASP A 77 40.52 -21.24 -1.01
CA ASP A 77 41.84 -21.26 -0.33
C ASP A 77 42.15 -22.61 0.36
N ARG A 78 41.68 -23.74 -0.21
CA ARG A 78 41.99 -25.11 0.31
C ARG A 78 42.59 -26.08 -0.72
N GLN A 79 43.01 -25.60 -1.88
CA GLN A 79 43.81 -26.37 -2.84
C GLN A 79 45.08 -25.58 -3.17
N ALA A 80 46.04 -25.59 -2.25
CA ALA A 80 47.44 -25.26 -2.49
C ALA A 80 48.31 -26.15 -1.58
#